data_AF-A0AB35NH60-F1
#
_entry.id   AF-A0AB35NH60-F1
#
_cell.length_a   1.000
_cell.length_b   1.000
_cell.length_c   1.000
_cell.angle_alpha   90.00
_cell.angle_beta   90.00
_cell.angle_gamma   90.00
#
_symmetry.space_group_name_H-M   'P 1'
#
loop_
_entity.id
_entity.type
_entity.pdbx_description
1 polymer ?
#
loop_
_entity_poly.entity_id
_entity_poly.type
_entity_poly.pdbx_seq_one_letter_code
_entity_poly.pdbx_strand_id
1 'polypeptide(L)'
;MWFAELTGFKEQGAAQIRQLLQLEGDYLRSKVNGVSYKVGSLITPSLAELHTRAAAVLKQPQQPLSHLQLREVVANAQALHADPKNAGALFQVASQFNLLEMVSPTITPDSGITNYQFDKTQGPACAMACGAGLIYRNYFVPVQGELGQTAERQLDMLEDFSDALLSHIKTSTGRNDQPLWLMKNGYALPNQQQLLLINQVLTTCSSAELAQLRGRIKIGLQLDTQVTLKGCFHAVSQAYCSAMPVAYSQHSKALWQPLATLVLQAAYEATLAAAVVNAAATGNKTLYLTLLGGGAFGNPTKWIIQAISAALEQYKHSGLTVNIVSYGASKPEVQALLNDYHAVPTNKIADPA
;
A
#
# COMPACT_ATOMS: atom_id res chain seq x y z
N MET A 1 0.80 -14.45 21.87
CA MET A 1 0.43 -13.11 21.38
C MET A 1 1.61 -12.58 20.61
N TRP A 2 1.43 -12.26 19.32
CA TRP A 2 2.53 -12.03 18.38
C TRP A 2 3.57 -11.01 18.89
N PHE A 3 3.11 -9.90 19.48
CA PHE A 3 3.99 -8.81 19.96
C PHE A 3 4.91 -9.29 21.10
N ALA A 4 4.36 -9.99 22.08
CA ALA A 4 5.11 -10.47 23.24
C ALA A 4 6.06 -11.63 22.88
N GLU A 5 5.67 -12.46 21.91
CA GLU A 5 6.57 -13.49 21.35
C GLU A 5 7.77 -12.86 20.65
N LEU A 6 7.57 -11.75 19.94
CA LEU A 6 8.63 -11.02 19.25
C LEU A 6 9.55 -10.26 20.21
N THR A 7 8.96 -9.51 21.16
CA THR A 7 9.66 -8.52 21.97
C THR A 7 10.01 -9.00 23.38
N GLY A 8 9.40 -10.08 23.86
CA GLY A 8 9.61 -10.61 25.21
C GLY A 8 8.79 -9.92 26.31
N PHE A 9 7.92 -8.97 25.98
CA PHE A 9 7.06 -8.30 26.97
C PHE A 9 5.68 -7.93 26.37
N LYS A 10 4.70 -7.65 27.25
CA LYS A 10 3.37 -7.21 26.82
C LYS A 10 3.37 -5.71 26.52
N GLU A 11 2.77 -5.34 25.40
CA GLU A 11 2.55 -3.95 25.01
C GLU A 11 1.63 -3.23 26.00
N GLN A 12 2.04 -2.04 26.46
CA GLN A 12 1.25 -1.17 27.34
C GLN A 12 1.11 0.26 26.80
N GLY A 13 2.11 0.77 26.08
CA GLY A 13 2.08 2.12 25.51
C GLY A 13 3.44 2.61 25.03
N ALA A 14 3.45 3.71 24.29
CA ALA A 14 4.64 4.21 23.59
C ALA A 14 5.85 4.47 24.51
N ALA A 15 5.63 4.97 25.73
CA ALA A 15 6.70 5.20 26.70
C ALA A 15 7.42 3.90 27.09
N GLN A 16 6.65 2.85 27.40
CA GLN A 16 7.20 1.52 27.70
C GLN A 16 7.93 0.94 26.47
N ILE A 17 7.32 1.06 25.28
CA ILE A 17 7.94 0.55 24.05
C ILE A 17 9.29 1.21 23.80
N ARG A 18 9.38 2.54 23.88
CA ARG A 18 10.63 3.28 23.63
C ARG A 18 11.68 3.09 24.73
N GLN A 19 11.27 2.70 25.94
CA GLN A 19 12.18 2.32 27.00
C GLN A 19 12.80 0.93 26.74
N LEU A 20 11.97 -0.03 26.35
CA LEU A 20 12.34 -1.46 26.26
C LEU A 20 12.83 -1.90 24.88
N LEU A 21 12.50 -1.17 23.82
CA LEU A 21 13.00 -1.37 22.47
C LEU A 21 13.95 -0.25 22.09
N GLN A 22 15.02 -0.61 21.39
CA GLN A 22 16.02 0.32 20.90
C GLN A 22 16.16 0.17 19.39
N LEU A 23 16.04 1.28 18.68
CA LEU A 23 16.34 1.34 17.25
C LEU A 23 17.85 1.60 17.08
N GLU A 24 18.56 0.67 16.45
CA GLU A 24 19.99 0.70 16.19
C GLU A 24 20.20 0.57 14.68
N GLY A 25 20.31 1.71 13.98
CA GLY A 25 20.35 1.72 12.52
C GLY A 25 19.04 1.20 11.93
N ASP A 26 19.11 0.16 11.10
CA ASP A 26 17.97 -0.54 10.49
C ASP A 26 17.43 -1.71 11.32
N TYR A 27 17.90 -1.87 12.57
CA TYR A 27 17.47 -2.95 13.48
C TYR A 27 16.70 -2.43 14.69
N LEU A 28 15.71 -3.21 15.13
CA LEU A 28 15.00 -3.01 16.37
C LEU A 28 15.36 -4.12 17.35
N ARG A 29 16.02 -3.73 18.44
CA ARG A 29 16.48 -4.64 19.49
C ARG A 29 15.60 -4.55 20.72
N SER A 30 15.14 -5.68 21.23
CA SER A 30 14.51 -5.74 22.55
C SER A 30 15.56 -5.88 23.65
N LYS A 31 15.48 -5.01 24.65
CA LYS A 31 16.31 -5.07 25.86
C LYS A 31 15.87 -6.16 26.83
N VAL A 32 14.67 -6.72 26.65
CA VAL A 32 14.09 -7.73 27.55
C VAL A 32 14.57 -9.13 27.21
N ASN A 33 14.49 -9.52 25.93
CA ASN A 33 14.91 -10.85 25.47
C ASN A 33 16.23 -10.83 24.67
N GLY A 34 16.80 -9.64 24.40
CA GLY A 34 18.05 -9.46 23.67
C GLY A 34 17.96 -9.66 22.16
N VAL A 35 16.80 -10.05 21.63
CA VAL A 35 16.62 -10.37 20.20
C VAL A 35 16.54 -9.07 19.39
N SER A 36 17.10 -9.11 18.18
CA SER A 36 17.12 -7.99 17.23
C SER A 36 16.53 -8.42 15.89
N TYR A 37 15.71 -7.56 15.30
CA TYR A 37 15.08 -7.80 14.01
C TYR A 37 15.31 -6.62 13.07
N LYS A 38 15.56 -6.91 11.80
CA LYS A 38 15.71 -5.86 10.79
C LYS A 38 14.35 -5.20 10.51
N VAL A 39 14.25 -3.91 10.81
CA VAL A 39 13.11 -3.06 10.45
C VAL A 39 13.13 -2.75 8.96
N GLY A 40 14.32 -2.55 8.40
CA GLY A 40 14.49 -2.03 7.04
C GLY A 40 14.32 -0.51 7.00
N SER A 41 13.94 0.04 5.85
CA SER A 41 13.72 1.48 5.68
C SER A 41 12.30 1.80 5.26
N LEU A 42 11.71 2.83 5.86
CA LEU A 42 10.40 3.35 5.44
C LEU A 42 10.61 4.62 4.62
N ILE A 43 10.06 4.64 3.40
CA ILE A 43 9.92 5.85 2.59
C ILE A 43 8.46 6.02 2.16
N THR A 44 8.05 7.26 1.88
CA THR A 44 6.67 7.60 1.51
C THR A 44 6.59 8.28 0.14
N PRO A 45 7.06 7.63 -0.94
CA PRO A 45 7.10 8.28 -2.24
C PRO A 45 5.70 8.50 -2.80
N SER A 46 5.56 9.60 -3.54
CA SER A 46 4.43 9.85 -4.41
C SER A 46 4.45 8.94 -5.64
N LEU A 47 3.29 8.74 -6.26
CA LEU A 47 3.17 8.02 -7.53
C LEU A 47 4.10 8.60 -8.61
N ALA A 48 4.18 9.94 -8.72
CA ALA A 48 5.03 10.61 -9.70
C ALA A 48 6.52 10.31 -9.51
N GLU A 49 6.99 10.27 -8.26
CA GLU A 49 8.38 9.88 -7.95
C GLU A 49 8.64 8.42 -8.32
N LEU A 50 7.70 7.52 -8.03
CA LEU A 50 7.83 6.11 -8.37
C LEU A 50 7.82 5.87 -9.88
N HIS A 51 6.96 6.56 -10.63
CA HIS A 51 6.98 6.54 -12.09
C HIS A 51 8.35 6.93 -12.64
N THR A 52 8.93 8.02 -12.11
CA THR A 52 10.24 8.51 -12.51
C THR A 52 11.34 7.47 -12.24
N ARG A 53 11.34 6.87 -11.04
CA ARG A 53 12.33 5.85 -10.65
C ARG A 53 12.18 4.57 -11.48
N ALA A 54 10.96 4.09 -11.70
CA ALA A 54 10.70 2.91 -12.52
C ALA A 54 11.09 3.13 -13.98
N ALA A 55 10.78 4.31 -14.55
CA ALA A 55 11.18 4.64 -15.91
C ALA A 55 12.71 4.69 -16.07
N ALA A 56 13.44 5.16 -15.06
CA ALA A 56 14.90 5.14 -15.07
C ALA A 56 15.46 3.71 -15.10
N VAL A 57 14.87 2.79 -14.33
CA VAL A 57 15.23 1.37 -14.34
C VAL A 57 14.95 0.73 -15.70
N LEU A 58 13.75 0.93 -16.24
CA LEU A 58 13.32 0.30 -17.51
C LEU A 58 14.09 0.80 -18.74
N LYS A 59 14.74 1.96 -18.66
CA LYS A 59 15.61 2.50 -19.73
C LYS A 59 17.03 1.94 -19.71
N GLN A 60 17.44 1.23 -18.66
CA GLN A 60 18.80 0.71 -18.58
C GLN A 60 19.02 -0.42 -19.60
N PRO A 61 20.18 -0.44 -20.30
CA PRO A 61 20.46 -1.39 -21.38
C PRO A 61 20.83 -2.80 -20.87
N GLN A 62 20.03 -3.40 -19.97
CA GLN A 62 20.21 -4.78 -19.54
C GLN A 62 18.92 -5.60 -19.62
N GLN A 63 19.06 -6.73 -20.35
CA GLN A 63 18.04 -7.71 -20.76
C GLN A 63 16.94 -7.15 -21.68
N PRO A 64 16.50 -7.91 -22.70
CA PRO A 64 15.31 -7.55 -23.46
C PRO A 64 14.12 -7.44 -22.51
N LEU A 65 13.37 -6.35 -22.64
CA LEU A 65 12.12 -6.17 -21.89
C LEU A 65 11.24 -7.40 -22.09
N SER A 66 10.98 -8.12 -21.00
CA SER A 66 10.13 -9.31 -21.02
C SER A 66 8.72 -8.91 -20.64
N HIS A 67 7.75 -9.66 -21.18
CA HIS A 67 6.36 -9.45 -20.78
C HIS A 67 6.15 -9.83 -19.31
N LEU A 68 5.42 -8.99 -18.60
CA LEU A 68 4.94 -9.24 -17.25
C LEU A 68 4.06 -10.50 -17.26
N GLN A 69 4.31 -11.39 -16.30
CA GLN A 69 3.52 -12.61 -16.10
C GLN A 69 2.46 -12.37 -15.02
N LEU A 70 1.21 -12.67 -15.33
CA LEU A 70 0.08 -12.55 -14.40
C LEU A 70 -0.44 -13.92 -13.97
N ARG A 71 -0.60 -14.11 -12.65
CA ARG A 71 -1.10 -15.35 -12.03
C ARG A 71 -2.03 -15.02 -10.87
N GLU A 72 -2.88 -15.99 -10.51
CA GLU A 72 -3.58 -16.01 -9.23
C GLU A 72 -2.90 -17.03 -8.31
N VAL A 73 -2.79 -16.69 -7.03
CA VAL A 73 -2.32 -17.60 -5.99
C VAL A 73 -3.36 -17.66 -4.88
N VAL A 74 -3.90 -18.85 -4.62
CA VAL A 74 -4.79 -19.09 -3.49
C VAL A 74 -3.94 -19.49 -2.29
N ALA A 75 -3.71 -18.55 -1.37
CA ALA A 75 -2.81 -18.78 -0.25
C ALA A 75 -3.12 -17.89 0.97
N ASN A 76 -2.53 -18.27 2.11
CA ASN A 76 -2.41 -17.40 3.27
C ASN A 76 -1.22 -16.43 3.07
N ALA A 77 -1.44 -15.14 3.26
CA ALA A 77 -0.40 -14.13 3.04
C ALA A 77 0.84 -14.33 3.93
N GLN A 78 0.67 -14.77 5.18
CA GLN A 78 1.79 -15.07 6.09
C GLN A 78 2.60 -16.27 5.61
N ALA A 79 1.97 -17.27 5.00
CA ALA A 79 2.67 -18.40 4.40
C ALA A 79 3.53 -17.96 3.22
N LEU A 80 3.02 -17.03 2.39
CA LEU A 80 3.81 -16.44 1.31
C LEU A 80 5.00 -15.62 1.83
N HIS A 81 4.82 -14.84 2.91
CA HIS A 81 5.94 -14.13 3.53
C HIS A 81 6.97 -15.10 4.10
N ALA A 82 6.53 -16.21 4.72
CA ALA A 82 7.41 -17.21 5.33
C ALA A 82 8.22 -18.04 4.33
N ASP A 83 7.81 -18.12 3.05
CA ASP A 83 8.56 -18.86 2.03
C ASP A 83 9.89 -18.15 1.71
N PRO A 84 11.06 -18.76 1.98
CA PRO A 84 12.35 -18.15 1.70
C PRO A 84 12.59 -17.87 0.21
N LYS A 85 11.85 -18.49 -0.71
CA LYS A 85 11.89 -18.15 -2.16
C LYS A 85 11.41 -16.73 -2.44
N ASN A 86 10.65 -16.15 -1.53
CA ASN A 86 10.17 -14.77 -1.63
C ASN A 86 11.13 -13.76 -1.00
N ALA A 87 12.36 -14.15 -0.62
CA ALA A 87 13.40 -13.20 -0.21
C ALA A 87 13.57 -12.09 -1.27
N GLY A 88 13.44 -10.83 -0.84
CA GLY A 88 13.49 -9.65 -1.71
C GLY A 88 12.22 -9.37 -2.52
N ALA A 89 11.17 -10.20 -2.45
CA ALA A 89 9.90 -9.93 -3.14
C ALA A 89 9.17 -8.70 -2.57
N LEU A 90 8.28 -8.10 -3.37
CA LEU A 90 7.41 -7.01 -2.93
C LEU A 90 5.98 -7.52 -2.65
N PHE A 91 5.43 -7.14 -1.51
CA PHE A 91 4.05 -7.44 -1.13
C PHE A 91 3.23 -6.16 -1.04
N GLN A 92 2.12 -6.07 -1.77
CA GLN A 92 1.12 -5.03 -1.53
C GLN A 92 0.35 -5.37 -0.26
N VAL A 93 0.30 -4.43 0.67
CA VAL A 93 -0.39 -4.54 1.95
C VAL A 93 -1.50 -3.50 2.00
N ALA A 94 -2.72 -3.97 2.26
CA ALA A 94 -3.84 -3.08 2.50
C ALA A 94 -3.64 -2.36 3.84
N SER A 95 -3.64 -1.03 3.80
CA SER A 95 -3.44 -0.15 4.96
C SER A 95 -4.47 0.98 4.97
N GLN A 96 -4.44 1.77 6.05
CA GLN A 96 -4.99 3.11 6.13
C GLN A 96 -3.98 4.13 5.56
N PHE A 97 -4.40 5.38 5.37
CA PHE A 97 -3.53 6.45 4.84
C PHE A 97 -2.41 6.87 5.83
N ASN A 98 -2.43 6.38 7.06
CA ASN A 98 -1.37 6.53 8.05
C ASN A 98 -0.41 5.32 8.12
N LEU A 99 -0.51 4.38 7.17
CA LEU A 99 0.31 3.18 7.07
C LEU A 99 0.13 2.16 8.22
N LEU A 100 -1.03 2.21 8.88
CA LEU A 100 -1.46 1.26 9.90
C LEU A 100 -2.74 0.52 9.44
N GLU A 101 -3.14 -0.49 10.20
CA GLU A 101 -4.26 -1.39 9.92
C GLU A 101 -5.17 -1.53 11.16
N MET A 102 -5.55 -0.41 11.76
CA MET A 102 -6.44 -0.40 12.92
C MET A 102 -7.85 -0.89 12.57
N VAL A 103 -8.51 -1.61 13.47
CA VAL A 103 -9.81 -2.24 13.21
C VAL A 103 -10.97 -1.24 13.00
N SER A 104 -10.79 0.02 13.40
CA SER A 104 -11.81 1.07 13.33
C SER A 104 -11.18 2.47 13.30
N PRO A 105 -11.86 3.49 12.73
CA PRO A 105 -11.46 4.89 12.81
C PRO A 105 -11.27 5.43 14.23
N THR A 106 -11.83 4.78 15.25
CA THR A 106 -11.73 5.21 16.66
C THR A 106 -10.58 4.58 17.42
N ILE A 107 -9.88 3.59 16.85
CA ILE A 107 -8.78 2.88 17.51
C ILE A 107 -7.47 3.47 17.03
N THR A 108 -6.90 4.37 17.82
CA THR A 108 -5.73 5.19 17.45
C THR A 108 -4.41 4.43 17.64
N PRO A 109 -3.27 4.95 17.13
CA PRO A 109 -1.93 4.39 17.37
C PRO A 109 -1.59 4.15 18.85
N ASP A 110 -2.13 4.98 19.75
CA ASP A 110 -1.93 4.86 21.20
C ASP A 110 -2.56 3.58 21.79
N SER A 111 -3.54 3.00 21.09
CA SER A 111 -4.17 1.73 21.48
C SER A 111 -3.26 0.52 21.26
N GLY A 112 -2.13 0.71 20.56
CA GLY A 112 -1.16 -0.32 20.25
C GLY A 112 -1.57 -1.25 19.12
N ILE A 113 -0.67 -2.19 18.81
CA ILE A 113 -0.73 -3.05 17.63
C ILE A 113 -0.82 -4.55 17.98
N THR A 114 -0.79 -4.92 19.26
CA THR A 114 -0.98 -6.32 19.71
C THR A 114 -2.30 -6.91 19.20
N ASN A 115 -3.35 -6.10 19.14
CA ASN A 115 -4.69 -6.55 18.76
C ASN A 115 -4.84 -6.90 17.26
N TYR A 116 -3.85 -6.63 16.43
CA TYR A 116 -3.85 -7.02 15.01
C TYR A 116 -4.06 -8.53 14.82
N GLN A 117 -3.65 -9.36 15.79
CA GLN A 117 -3.84 -10.82 15.76
C GLN A 117 -5.32 -11.26 15.72
N PHE A 118 -6.24 -10.41 16.16
CA PHE A 118 -7.67 -10.70 16.17
C PHE A 118 -8.36 -10.29 14.86
N ASP A 119 -7.76 -9.39 14.10
CA ASP A 119 -8.22 -9.06 12.76
C ASP A 119 -7.71 -10.11 11.77
N LYS A 120 -8.65 -10.79 11.10
CA LYS A 120 -8.36 -11.88 10.14
C LYS A 120 -8.27 -11.40 8.71
N THR A 121 -8.29 -10.08 8.48
CA THR A 121 -8.06 -9.50 7.16
C THR A 121 -6.58 -9.60 6.75
N GLN A 122 -6.32 -9.47 5.44
CA GLN A 122 -4.96 -9.64 4.91
C GLN A 122 -4.00 -8.54 5.33
N GLY A 123 -4.47 -7.30 5.54
CA GLY A 123 -3.63 -6.16 5.93
C GLY A 123 -2.85 -6.42 7.23
N PRO A 124 -3.55 -6.63 8.37
CA PRO A 124 -2.93 -7.00 9.65
C PRO A 124 -2.06 -8.25 9.55
N ALA A 125 -2.49 -9.27 8.81
CA ALA A 125 -1.73 -10.50 8.63
C ALA A 125 -0.36 -10.25 7.96
N CYS A 126 -0.33 -9.45 6.88
CA CYS A 126 0.90 -9.01 6.22
C CYS A 126 1.75 -8.12 7.14
N ALA A 127 1.14 -7.15 7.81
CA ALA A 127 1.84 -6.24 8.71
C ALA A 127 2.54 -6.99 9.86
N MET A 128 1.86 -7.97 10.48
CA MET A 128 2.43 -8.83 11.52
C MET A 128 3.49 -9.81 11.00
N ALA A 129 3.48 -10.16 9.70
CA ALA A 129 4.52 -11.01 9.13
C ALA A 129 5.91 -10.35 9.17
N CYS A 130 5.95 -9.02 9.14
CA CYS A 130 7.16 -8.19 9.31
C CYS A 130 6.99 -7.29 10.54
N GLY A 131 6.87 -7.93 11.71
CA GLY A 131 6.46 -7.27 12.95
C GLY A 131 7.37 -6.13 13.41
N ALA A 132 8.68 -6.21 13.14
CA ALA A 132 9.60 -5.11 13.44
C ALA A 132 9.29 -3.84 12.63
N GLY A 133 8.95 -3.99 11.34
CA GLY A 133 8.48 -2.90 10.49
C GLY A 133 7.17 -2.29 11.00
N LEU A 134 6.22 -3.12 11.44
CA LEU A 134 4.97 -2.64 12.05
C LEU A 134 5.21 -1.87 13.35
N ILE A 135 6.07 -2.38 14.25
CA ILE A 135 6.43 -1.68 15.49
C ILE A 135 7.07 -0.32 15.17
N TYR A 136 7.97 -0.28 14.19
CA TYR A 136 8.58 0.97 13.76
C TYR A 136 7.54 1.98 13.27
N ARG A 137 6.64 1.59 12.36
CA ARG A 137 5.60 2.48 11.84
C ARG A 137 4.66 3.02 12.91
N ASN A 138 4.41 2.28 13.98
CA ASN A 138 3.58 2.77 15.08
C ASN A 138 4.36 3.64 16.07
N TYR A 139 5.56 3.21 16.49
CA TYR A 139 6.21 3.77 17.68
C TYR A 139 7.48 4.60 17.44
N PHE A 140 8.13 4.43 16.28
CA PHE A 140 9.46 5.00 16.00
C PHE A 140 9.56 5.80 14.70
N VAL A 141 8.57 5.72 13.80
CA VAL A 141 8.58 6.55 12.60
C VAL A 141 8.56 8.03 12.97
N PRO A 142 9.43 8.88 12.41
CA PRO A 142 9.37 10.31 12.66
C PRO A 142 8.11 10.92 12.05
N VAL A 143 7.31 11.60 12.86
CA VAL A 143 6.14 12.37 12.42
C VAL A 143 6.22 13.75 13.03
N GLN A 144 6.32 14.79 12.21
CA GLN A 144 6.44 16.19 12.64
C GLN A 144 7.52 16.41 13.73
N GLY A 145 8.68 15.76 13.58
CA GLY A 145 9.82 15.90 14.49
C GLY A 145 9.79 15.00 15.74
N GLU A 146 8.68 14.32 16.00
CA GLU A 146 8.53 13.39 17.13
C GLU A 146 8.54 11.94 16.67
N LEU A 147 8.92 11.02 17.56
CA LEU A 147 8.86 9.58 17.26
C LEU A 147 7.43 9.08 17.38
N GLY A 148 7.07 8.16 16.48
CA GLY A 148 5.83 7.39 16.47
C GLY A 148 4.58 8.20 16.11
N GLN A 149 3.52 7.45 15.80
CA GLN A 149 2.19 7.98 15.55
C GLN A 149 1.39 7.99 16.86
N THR A 150 0.50 8.97 17.01
CA THR A 150 -0.47 9.10 18.11
C THR A 150 -1.86 9.42 17.55
N ALA A 151 -2.87 9.57 18.40
CA ALA A 151 -4.19 10.02 18.02
C ALA A 151 -4.18 11.39 17.30
N GLU A 152 -3.27 12.29 17.71
CA GLU A 152 -3.19 13.67 17.24
C GLU A 152 -2.14 13.88 16.13
N ARG A 153 -1.22 12.92 15.95
CA ARG A 153 -0.06 13.07 15.07
C ARG A 153 0.16 11.80 14.26
N GLN A 154 -0.15 11.85 12.97
CA GLN A 154 -0.12 10.68 12.10
C GLN A 154 0.49 11.03 10.75
N LEU A 155 0.97 10.00 10.06
CA LEU A 155 1.27 10.12 8.64
C LEU A 155 -0.03 10.29 7.85
N ASP A 156 0.02 11.03 6.75
CA ASP A 156 -1.10 11.16 5.82
C ASP A 156 -0.60 11.02 4.37
N MET A 157 -0.90 9.88 3.75
CA MET A 157 -0.52 9.61 2.36
C MET A 157 -1.38 10.35 1.32
N LEU A 158 -2.38 11.13 1.74
CA LEU A 158 -3.19 12.00 0.89
C LEU A 158 -2.90 13.48 1.05
N GLU A 159 -2.02 13.92 1.97
CA GLU A 159 -1.76 15.34 2.25
C GLU A 159 -1.47 16.14 0.96
N ASP A 160 -0.45 15.74 0.20
CA ASP A 160 -0.04 16.40 -1.05
C ASP A 160 -1.14 16.36 -2.14
N PHE A 161 -1.94 15.30 -2.16
CA PHE A 161 -3.07 15.16 -3.09
C PHE A 161 -4.23 16.07 -2.69
N SER A 162 -4.55 16.13 -1.40
CA SER A 162 -5.60 16.97 -0.83
C SER A 162 -5.31 18.44 -1.11
N ASP A 163 -4.08 18.89 -0.87
CA ASP A 163 -3.66 20.27 -1.09
C ASP A 163 -3.73 20.66 -2.58
N ALA A 164 -3.28 19.76 -3.46
CA ALA A 164 -3.38 19.96 -4.90
C ALA A 164 -4.86 20.04 -5.35
N LEU A 165 -5.71 19.12 -4.88
CA LEU A 165 -7.12 19.10 -5.22
C LEU A 165 -7.88 20.32 -4.67
N LEU A 166 -7.56 20.79 -3.47
CA LEU A 166 -8.08 22.05 -2.90
C LEU A 166 -7.69 23.25 -3.78
N SER A 167 -6.47 23.28 -4.27
CA SER A 167 -5.99 24.34 -5.17
C SER A 167 -6.78 24.36 -6.50
N HIS A 168 -7.10 23.19 -7.05
CA HIS A 168 -7.98 23.08 -8.22
C HIS A 168 -9.41 23.53 -7.91
N ILE A 169 -9.97 23.14 -6.76
CA ILE A 169 -11.30 23.56 -6.30
C ILE A 169 -11.37 25.07 -6.14
N LYS A 170 -10.35 25.68 -5.53
CA LYS A 170 -10.26 27.13 -5.37
C LYS A 170 -10.27 27.85 -6.71
N THR A 171 -9.45 27.38 -7.63
CA THR A 171 -9.32 27.98 -8.98
C THR A 171 -10.60 27.84 -9.79
N SER A 172 -11.29 26.70 -9.69
CA SER A 172 -12.50 26.41 -10.47
C SER A 172 -13.80 26.95 -9.88
N THR A 173 -13.88 27.10 -8.54
CA THR A 173 -15.15 27.43 -7.85
C THR A 173 -15.10 28.69 -6.99
N GLY A 174 -13.91 29.25 -6.73
CA GLY A 174 -13.73 30.37 -5.81
C GLY A 174 -13.92 30.05 -4.32
N ARG A 175 -14.18 28.78 -3.96
CA ARG A 175 -14.33 28.33 -2.56
C ARG A 175 -12.98 28.02 -1.94
N ASN A 176 -12.73 28.42 -0.70
CA ASN A 176 -11.37 28.42 -0.14
C ASN A 176 -11.25 27.86 1.31
N ASP A 177 -12.32 27.36 1.93
CA ASP A 177 -12.40 27.46 3.41
C ASP A 177 -12.59 26.14 4.18
N GLN A 178 -12.48 24.96 3.55
CA GLN A 178 -12.72 23.69 4.26
C GLN A 178 -11.78 22.59 3.78
N PRO A 179 -11.29 21.72 4.70
CA PRO A 179 -10.62 20.49 4.31
C PRO A 179 -11.57 19.63 3.45
N LEU A 180 -11.02 18.80 2.57
CA LEU A 180 -11.82 17.94 1.68
C LEU A 180 -12.51 16.79 2.40
N TRP A 181 -12.01 16.41 3.56
CA TRP A 181 -12.56 15.37 4.40
C TRP A 181 -12.05 15.54 5.84
N LEU A 182 -12.74 14.90 6.78
CA LEU A 182 -12.15 14.62 8.08
C LEU A 182 -11.20 13.43 7.93
N MET A 183 -9.91 13.63 8.21
CA MET A 183 -8.98 12.51 8.40
C MET A 183 -9.13 12.01 9.83
N LYS A 184 -9.53 10.75 9.99
CA LYS A 184 -9.70 10.14 11.32
C LYS A 184 -8.98 8.80 11.35
N ASN A 185 -7.81 8.76 11.99
CA ASN A 185 -6.98 7.56 12.10
C ASN A 185 -6.61 6.92 10.74
N GLY A 186 -6.22 7.75 9.76
CA GLY A 186 -5.93 7.31 8.40
C GLY A 186 -7.16 6.95 7.54
N TYR A 187 -8.39 7.23 8.02
CA TYR A 187 -9.62 7.16 7.22
C TYR A 187 -9.99 8.56 6.71
N ALA A 188 -10.02 8.74 5.40
CA ALA A 188 -10.51 9.95 4.75
C ALA A 188 -12.05 9.89 4.66
N LEU A 189 -12.74 10.74 5.44
CA LEU A 189 -14.19 10.76 5.59
C LEU A 189 -14.80 12.08 5.07
N PRO A 190 -15.00 12.24 3.75
CA PRO A 190 -15.72 13.35 3.18
C PRO A 190 -17.23 13.21 3.42
N ASN A 191 -17.89 14.34 3.65
CA ASN A 191 -19.34 14.43 3.61
C ASN A 191 -19.87 14.55 2.17
N GLN A 192 -21.19 14.52 2.00
CA GLN A 192 -21.84 14.61 0.70
C GLN A 192 -21.45 15.86 -0.11
N GLN A 193 -21.38 17.02 0.55
CA GLN A 193 -21.04 18.28 -0.13
C GLN A 193 -19.59 18.27 -0.63
N GLN A 194 -18.67 17.75 0.18
CA GLN A 194 -17.26 17.58 -0.20
C GLN A 194 -17.13 16.62 -1.38
N LEU A 195 -17.82 15.47 -1.38
CA LEU A 195 -17.80 14.54 -2.51
C LEU A 195 -18.36 15.16 -3.80
N LEU A 196 -19.45 15.94 -3.71
CA LEU A 196 -19.99 16.63 -4.88
C LEU A 196 -18.99 17.64 -5.47
N LEU A 197 -18.31 18.38 -4.60
CA LEU A 197 -17.29 19.35 -5.00
C LEU A 197 -16.08 18.68 -5.65
N ILE A 198 -15.60 17.58 -5.05
CA ILE A 198 -14.52 16.75 -5.61
C ILE A 198 -14.92 16.23 -6.98
N ASN A 199 -16.14 15.68 -7.12
CA ASN A 199 -16.61 15.15 -8.39
C ASN A 199 -16.73 16.22 -9.47
N GLN A 200 -17.20 17.42 -9.13
CA GLN A 200 -17.24 18.55 -10.07
C GLN A 200 -15.84 18.82 -10.64
N VAL A 201 -14.81 18.86 -9.80
CA VAL A 201 -13.44 19.08 -10.28
C VAL A 201 -12.93 17.88 -11.09
N LEU A 202 -12.98 16.67 -10.54
CA LEU A 202 -12.43 15.48 -11.18
C LEU A 202 -13.08 15.18 -12.55
N THR A 203 -14.35 15.55 -12.76
CA THR A 203 -15.03 15.35 -14.05
C THR A 203 -14.72 16.41 -15.09
N THR A 204 -14.21 17.58 -14.68
CA THR A 204 -13.83 18.68 -15.58
C THR A 204 -12.34 18.70 -15.90
N CYS A 205 -11.51 18.05 -15.07
CA CYS A 205 -10.08 17.91 -15.33
C CYS A 205 -9.81 17.17 -16.64
N SER A 206 -8.85 17.68 -17.40
CA SER A 206 -8.24 16.95 -18.51
C SER A 206 -7.51 15.70 -18.01
N SER A 207 -7.24 14.76 -18.91
CA SER A 207 -6.46 13.55 -18.58
C SER A 207 -5.07 13.88 -18.01
N ALA A 208 -4.45 14.98 -18.45
CA ALA A 208 -3.15 15.43 -17.93
C ALA A 208 -3.25 15.96 -16.50
N GLU A 209 -4.28 16.76 -16.19
CA GLU A 209 -4.52 17.26 -14.83
C GLU A 209 -4.88 16.11 -13.87
N LEU A 210 -5.71 15.16 -14.31
CA LEU A 210 -6.00 13.96 -13.53
C LEU A 210 -4.74 13.14 -13.25
N ALA A 211 -3.85 12.98 -14.24
CA ALA A 211 -2.58 12.29 -14.04
C ALA A 211 -1.66 13.06 -13.06
N GLN A 212 -1.63 14.39 -13.12
CA GLN A 212 -0.87 15.22 -12.18
C GLN A 212 -1.41 15.11 -10.75
N LEU A 213 -2.73 15.20 -10.56
CA LEU A 213 -3.39 15.00 -9.27
C LEU A 213 -3.10 13.60 -8.73
N ARG A 214 -3.36 12.57 -9.53
CA ARG A 214 -3.10 11.17 -9.16
C ARG A 214 -1.63 10.95 -8.80
N GLY A 215 -0.72 11.61 -9.51
CA GLY A 215 0.72 11.62 -9.27
C GLY A 215 1.14 12.08 -7.87
N ARG A 216 0.30 12.84 -7.15
CA ARG A 216 0.56 13.34 -5.80
C ARG A 216 0.22 12.35 -4.68
N ILE A 217 -0.54 11.30 -4.99
CA ILE A 217 -0.90 10.29 -3.97
C ILE A 217 0.34 9.49 -3.59
N LYS A 218 0.53 9.28 -2.29
CA LYS A 218 1.68 8.57 -1.74
C LYS A 218 1.31 7.16 -1.31
N ILE A 219 2.32 6.32 -1.19
CA ILE A 219 2.23 5.01 -0.52
C ILE A 219 3.39 4.88 0.46
N GLY A 220 3.26 4.00 1.46
CA GLY A 220 4.38 3.63 2.31
C GLY A 220 5.14 2.46 1.71
N LEU A 221 6.47 2.55 1.59
CA LEU A 221 7.32 1.43 1.23
C LEU A 221 8.22 1.09 2.41
N GLN A 222 7.95 -0.03 3.08
CA GLN A 222 8.84 -0.64 4.05
C GLN A 222 9.77 -1.59 3.30
N LEU A 223 10.96 -1.13 2.95
CA LEU A 223 11.94 -1.85 2.14
C LEU A 223 12.83 -2.73 3.01
N ASP A 224 13.11 -3.95 2.54
CA ASP A 224 14.10 -4.87 3.13
C ASP A 224 13.84 -5.12 4.64
N THR A 225 12.58 -5.37 4.98
CA THR A 225 12.12 -5.66 6.33
C THR A 225 12.12 -7.16 6.59
N GLN A 226 12.62 -7.59 7.75
CA GLN A 226 12.71 -9.01 8.07
C GLN A 226 11.33 -9.62 8.28
N VAL A 227 11.13 -10.82 7.75
CA VAL A 227 9.98 -11.65 8.10
C VAL A 227 10.21 -12.21 9.50
N THR A 228 9.38 -11.80 10.45
CA THR A 228 9.53 -12.12 11.88
C THR A 228 8.65 -13.30 12.32
N LEU A 229 8.09 -14.03 11.37
CA LEU A 229 7.42 -15.30 11.64
C LEU A 229 8.43 -16.35 12.11
N LYS A 230 7.99 -17.29 12.93
CA LYS A 230 8.86 -18.31 13.54
C LYS A 230 9.68 -19.05 12.46
N GLY A 231 11.00 -19.07 12.62
CA GLY A 231 11.92 -19.77 11.72
C GLY A 231 12.28 -19.01 10.44
N CYS A 232 11.82 -17.77 10.28
CA CYS A 232 12.16 -16.93 9.13
C CYS A 232 13.35 -16.01 9.44
N PHE A 233 14.23 -15.83 8.46
CA PHE A 233 15.43 -15.00 8.58
C PHE A 233 15.66 -14.09 7.36
N HIS A 234 14.91 -14.29 6.28
CA HIS A 234 14.97 -13.46 5.08
C HIS A 234 14.18 -12.17 5.25
N ALA A 235 14.42 -11.24 4.34
CA ALA A 235 13.71 -9.98 4.25
C ALA A 235 12.87 -9.89 2.98
N VAL A 236 11.82 -9.10 3.05
CA VAL A 236 10.92 -8.75 1.94
C VAL A 236 10.67 -7.25 1.96
N SER A 237 10.07 -6.72 0.92
CA SER A 237 9.56 -5.34 0.91
C SER A 237 8.04 -5.35 0.97
N GLN A 238 7.46 -4.33 1.61
CA GLN A 238 6.00 -4.17 1.73
C GLN A 238 5.57 -2.77 1.27
N ALA A 239 4.63 -2.74 0.33
CA ALA A 239 3.98 -1.54 -0.17
C ALA A 239 2.62 -1.36 0.53
N TYR A 240 2.58 -0.45 1.50
CA TYR A 240 1.39 -0.08 2.26
C TYR A 240 0.57 0.93 1.45
N CYS A 241 -0.57 0.47 0.95
CA CYS A 241 -1.47 1.24 0.12
C CYS A 241 -2.86 1.27 0.75
N SER A 242 -3.52 2.41 0.65
CA SER A 242 -4.89 2.59 1.14
C SER A 242 -5.86 2.83 -0.01
N ALA A 243 -7.08 2.35 0.15
CA ALA A 243 -8.22 2.71 -0.69
C ALA A 243 -9.12 3.70 0.06
N MET A 244 -10.12 4.26 -0.61
CA MET A 244 -11.11 5.09 0.08
C MET A 244 -12.05 4.23 0.94
N PRO A 245 -12.41 4.66 2.16
CA PRO A 245 -13.25 3.90 3.08
C PRO A 245 -14.75 4.06 2.76
N VAL A 246 -15.16 3.64 1.55
CA VAL A 246 -16.52 3.82 1.00
C VAL A 246 -17.63 3.33 1.95
N ALA A 247 -17.43 2.17 2.58
CA ALA A 247 -18.40 1.59 3.52
C ALA A 247 -18.54 2.33 4.86
N TYR A 248 -17.65 3.29 5.17
CA TYR A 248 -17.66 4.08 6.40
C TYR A 248 -18.48 5.37 6.26
N SER A 249 -19.35 5.45 5.26
CA SER A 249 -20.27 6.56 5.05
C SER A 249 -21.64 6.03 4.59
N GLN A 250 -22.68 6.85 4.75
CA GLN A 250 -24.03 6.55 4.24
C GLN A 250 -24.23 7.00 2.78
N HIS A 251 -23.15 7.42 2.11
CA HIS A 251 -23.23 7.99 0.76
C HIS A 251 -23.20 6.91 -0.32
N SER A 252 -23.83 7.20 -1.46
CA SER A 252 -23.91 6.23 -2.56
C SER A 252 -22.53 5.93 -3.15
N LYS A 253 -22.34 4.68 -3.60
CA LYS A 253 -21.11 4.29 -4.32
C LYS A 253 -20.87 5.16 -5.57
N ALA A 254 -21.93 5.58 -6.25
CA ALA A 254 -21.82 6.48 -7.40
C ALA A 254 -21.16 7.82 -7.03
N LEU A 255 -21.50 8.37 -5.85
CA LEU A 255 -20.91 9.61 -5.37
C LEU A 255 -19.42 9.45 -5.02
N TRP A 256 -19.02 8.28 -4.53
CA TRP A 256 -17.63 7.94 -4.22
C TRP A 256 -16.76 7.63 -5.43
N GLN A 257 -17.36 7.14 -6.51
CA GLN A 257 -16.65 6.47 -7.60
C GLN A 257 -15.47 7.30 -8.17
N PRO A 258 -15.60 8.61 -8.48
CA PRO A 258 -14.49 9.35 -9.08
C PRO A 258 -13.25 9.40 -8.18
N LEU A 259 -13.42 9.73 -6.89
CA LEU A 259 -12.33 9.79 -5.92
C LEU A 259 -11.77 8.39 -5.62
N ALA A 260 -12.64 7.41 -5.36
CA ALA A 260 -12.23 6.07 -5.01
C ALA A 260 -11.45 5.36 -6.13
N THR A 261 -11.89 5.51 -7.38
CA THR A 261 -11.21 4.89 -8.53
C THR A 261 -9.87 5.57 -8.83
N LEU A 262 -9.78 6.89 -8.69
CA LEU A 262 -8.51 7.62 -8.85
C LEU A 262 -7.46 7.17 -7.81
N VAL A 263 -7.87 7.01 -6.55
CA VAL A 263 -7.00 6.51 -5.48
C VAL A 263 -6.58 5.05 -5.72
N LEU A 264 -7.50 4.19 -6.15
CA LEU A 264 -7.16 2.80 -6.50
C LEU A 264 -6.17 2.72 -7.66
N GLN A 265 -6.36 3.52 -8.70
CA GLN A 265 -5.40 3.63 -9.82
C GLN A 265 -4.02 4.02 -9.30
N ALA A 266 -3.93 5.06 -8.46
CA ALA A 266 -2.66 5.49 -7.89
C ALA A 266 -1.98 4.39 -7.08
N ALA A 267 -2.73 3.69 -6.23
CA ALA A 267 -2.20 2.62 -5.39
C ALA A 267 -1.60 1.47 -6.21
N TYR A 268 -2.31 1.01 -7.26
CA TYR A 268 -1.82 -0.08 -8.10
C TYR A 268 -0.68 0.36 -9.03
N GLU A 269 -0.77 1.53 -9.66
CA GLU A 269 0.32 2.09 -10.47
C GLU A 269 1.60 2.27 -9.62
N ALA A 270 1.47 2.84 -8.40
CA ALA A 270 2.59 3.02 -7.47
C ALA A 270 3.19 1.67 -7.04
N THR A 271 2.34 0.67 -6.79
CA THR A 271 2.81 -0.67 -6.39
C THR A 271 3.63 -1.33 -7.50
N LEU A 272 3.17 -1.28 -8.76
CA LEU A 272 3.91 -1.87 -9.88
C LEU A 272 5.20 -1.08 -10.17
N ALA A 273 5.15 0.25 -10.10
CA ALA A 273 6.34 1.08 -10.20
C ALA A 273 7.38 0.74 -9.11
N ALA A 274 6.94 0.58 -7.86
CA ALA A 274 7.78 0.16 -6.76
C ALA A 274 8.33 -1.25 -6.97
N ALA A 275 7.55 -2.16 -7.55
CA ALA A 275 8.01 -3.52 -7.86
C ALA A 275 9.15 -3.53 -8.88
N VAL A 276 9.08 -2.68 -9.92
CA VAL A 276 10.18 -2.51 -10.88
C VAL A 276 11.46 -2.07 -10.18
N VAL A 277 11.36 -1.05 -9.33
CA VAL A 277 12.52 -0.52 -8.58
C VAL A 277 13.06 -1.57 -7.60
N ASN A 278 12.18 -2.25 -6.88
CA ASN A 278 12.54 -3.30 -5.93
C ASN A 278 13.22 -4.49 -6.63
N ALA A 279 12.73 -4.89 -7.81
CA ALA A 279 13.32 -5.96 -8.60
C ALA A 279 14.74 -5.64 -9.07
N ALA A 280 15.00 -4.39 -9.45
CA ALA A 280 16.36 -3.94 -9.78
C ALA A 280 17.30 -3.94 -8.58
N ALA A 281 16.79 -3.62 -7.37
CA ALA A 281 17.58 -3.60 -6.15
C ALA A 281 17.86 -4.99 -5.55
N THR A 282 16.91 -5.91 -5.67
CA THR A 282 16.95 -7.21 -4.98
C THR A 282 17.21 -8.40 -5.90
N GLY A 283 17.04 -8.22 -7.21
CA GLY A 283 17.01 -9.31 -8.19
C GLY A 283 15.70 -10.12 -8.20
N ASN A 284 14.77 -9.89 -7.27
CA ASN A 284 13.51 -10.61 -7.20
C ASN A 284 12.38 -9.85 -7.92
N LYS A 285 11.87 -10.45 -9.00
CA LYS A 285 10.82 -9.87 -9.86
C LYS A 285 9.39 -10.15 -9.36
N THR A 286 9.25 -10.79 -8.20
CA THR A 286 7.95 -11.23 -7.67
C THR A 286 7.21 -10.10 -6.97
N LEU A 287 5.98 -9.85 -7.40
CA LEU A 287 5.03 -8.95 -6.77
C LEU A 287 3.79 -9.73 -6.34
N TYR A 288 3.36 -9.55 -5.10
CA TYR A 288 2.08 -10.04 -4.60
C TYR A 288 1.09 -8.87 -4.48
N LEU A 289 -0.04 -8.96 -5.17
CA LEU A 289 -1.13 -7.99 -5.10
C LEU A 289 -2.26 -8.51 -4.24
N THR A 290 -2.95 -7.59 -3.57
CA THR A 290 -4.21 -7.88 -2.89
C THR A 290 -5.35 -7.12 -3.56
N LEU A 291 -6.60 -7.47 -3.28
CA LEU A 291 -7.78 -6.73 -3.75
C LEU A 291 -8.08 -5.59 -2.79
N LEU A 292 -7.34 -4.49 -2.97
CA LEU A 292 -7.26 -3.36 -2.07
C LEU A 292 -8.63 -2.72 -1.84
N GLY A 293 -9.03 -2.61 -0.57
CA GLY A 293 -10.28 -1.98 -0.18
C GLY A 293 -11.56 -2.77 -0.50
N GLY A 294 -11.47 -3.98 -1.06
CA GLY A 294 -12.63 -4.82 -1.41
C GLY A 294 -13.31 -5.52 -0.23
N GLY A 295 -12.70 -5.47 0.96
CA GLY A 295 -13.25 -5.97 2.21
C GLY A 295 -13.92 -4.86 3.03
N ALA A 296 -13.36 -4.55 4.21
CA ALA A 296 -13.91 -3.58 5.16
C ALA A 296 -14.20 -2.20 4.55
N PHE A 297 -13.36 -1.70 3.64
CA PHE A 297 -13.56 -0.39 3.01
C PHE A 297 -14.67 -0.39 1.94
N GLY A 298 -15.16 -1.55 1.50
CA GLY A 298 -16.36 -1.67 0.66
C GLY A 298 -16.23 -1.14 -0.78
N ASN A 299 -15.02 -1.07 -1.33
CA ASN A 299 -14.82 -0.72 -2.73
C ASN A 299 -15.35 -1.86 -3.63
N PRO A 300 -16.20 -1.56 -4.62
CA PRO A 300 -16.63 -2.53 -5.63
C PRO A 300 -15.46 -3.24 -6.30
N THR A 301 -15.52 -4.58 -6.37
CA THR A 301 -14.51 -5.41 -7.04
C THR A 301 -14.20 -4.95 -8.45
N LYS A 302 -15.21 -4.50 -9.20
CA LYS A 302 -15.03 -3.95 -10.55
C LYS A 302 -14.05 -2.77 -10.60
N TRP A 303 -14.11 -1.85 -9.64
CA TRP A 303 -13.19 -0.70 -9.59
C TRP A 303 -11.75 -1.15 -9.34
N ILE A 304 -11.59 -2.13 -8.45
CA ILE A 304 -10.30 -2.71 -8.10
C ILE A 304 -9.67 -3.42 -9.32
N ILE A 305 -10.43 -4.30 -9.98
CA ILE A 305 -9.97 -5.04 -11.17
C ILE A 305 -9.61 -4.10 -12.32
N GLN A 306 -10.40 -3.03 -12.53
CA GLN A 306 -10.09 -2.01 -13.54
C GLN A 306 -8.78 -1.28 -13.24
N ALA A 307 -8.53 -0.92 -11.98
CA ALA A 307 -7.29 -0.27 -11.58
C ALA A 307 -6.07 -1.20 -11.73
N ILE A 308 -6.22 -2.50 -11.37
CA ILE A 308 -5.18 -3.51 -11.60
C ILE A 308 -4.89 -3.64 -13.10
N SER A 309 -5.92 -3.80 -13.93
CA SER A 309 -5.78 -3.95 -15.39
C SER A 309 -5.04 -2.77 -16.02
N ALA A 310 -5.39 -1.53 -15.66
CA ALA A 310 -4.70 -0.34 -16.14
C ALA A 310 -3.21 -0.31 -15.75
N ALA A 311 -2.90 -0.65 -14.48
CA ALA A 311 -1.51 -0.69 -14.02
C ALA A 311 -0.70 -1.81 -14.72
N LEU A 312 -1.29 -2.99 -14.91
CA LEU A 312 -0.66 -4.11 -15.63
C LEU A 312 -0.28 -3.70 -17.06
N GLU A 313 -1.18 -3.02 -17.78
CA GLU A 313 -0.92 -2.54 -19.14
C GLU A 313 0.23 -1.53 -19.16
N GLN A 314 0.26 -0.58 -18.21
CA GLN A 314 1.32 0.42 -18.10
C GLN A 314 2.71 -0.20 -17.87
N TYR A 315 2.78 -1.31 -17.13
CA TYR A 315 4.03 -2.00 -16.78
C TYR A 315 4.20 -3.35 -17.49
N LYS A 316 3.50 -3.58 -18.61
CA LYS A 316 3.48 -4.89 -19.31
C LYS A 316 4.84 -5.39 -19.78
N HIS A 317 5.81 -4.49 -19.96
CA HIS A 317 7.17 -4.79 -20.42
C HIS A 317 8.20 -4.86 -19.29
N SER A 318 7.75 -4.87 -18.04
CA SER A 318 8.64 -4.85 -16.85
C SER A 318 9.31 -6.19 -16.54
N GLY A 319 8.83 -7.31 -17.11
CA GLY A 319 9.28 -8.65 -16.77
C GLY A 319 8.92 -9.11 -15.35
N LEU A 320 8.04 -8.38 -14.65
CA LEU A 320 7.57 -8.76 -13.31
C LEU A 320 6.77 -10.06 -13.34
N THR A 321 6.79 -10.79 -12.23
CA THR A 321 5.84 -11.88 -11.96
C THR A 321 4.83 -11.38 -10.94
N VAL A 322 3.63 -11.03 -11.40
CA VAL A 322 2.54 -10.52 -10.58
C VAL A 322 1.60 -11.64 -10.17
N ASN A 323 1.45 -11.81 -8.87
CA ASN A 323 0.59 -12.81 -8.25
C ASN A 323 -0.56 -12.09 -7.53
N ILE A 324 -1.79 -12.23 -8.00
CA ILE A 324 -2.97 -11.76 -7.27
C ILE A 324 -3.30 -12.79 -6.21
N VAL A 325 -3.27 -12.38 -4.94
CA VAL A 325 -3.49 -13.26 -3.79
C VAL A 325 -4.98 -13.33 -3.46
N SER A 326 -5.54 -14.52 -3.60
CA SER A 326 -6.89 -14.86 -3.15
C SER A 326 -6.83 -15.70 -1.88
N TYR A 327 -7.65 -15.36 -0.89
CA TYR A 327 -7.70 -16.11 0.37
C TYR A 327 -8.82 -17.16 0.32
N GLY A 328 -8.49 -18.39 0.71
CA GLY A 328 -9.44 -19.51 0.83
C GLY A 328 -9.83 -20.18 -0.48
N ALA A 329 -10.25 -19.40 -1.48
CA ALA A 329 -10.64 -19.89 -2.80
C ALA A 329 -10.29 -18.89 -3.90
N SER A 330 -10.20 -19.39 -5.13
CA SER A 330 -10.08 -18.55 -6.33
C SER A 330 -11.30 -17.64 -6.50
N LYS A 331 -11.08 -16.45 -7.06
CA LYS A 331 -12.13 -15.45 -7.29
C LYS A 331 -12.51 -15.36 -8.77
N PRO A 332 -13.81 -15.47 -9.13
CA PRO A 332 -14.24 -15.38 -10.53
C PRO A 332 -13.77 -14.12 -11.26
N GLU A 333 -13.79 -12.97 -10.59
CA GLU A 333 -13.35 -11.70 -11.19
C GLU A 333 -11.84 -11.65 -11.44
N VAL A 334 -11.06 -12.35 -10.60
CA VAL A 334 -9.61 -12.50 -10.82
C VAL A 334 -9.38 -13.44 -12.01
N GLN A 335 -10.07 -14.58 -12.07
CA GLN A 335 -9.99 -15.50 -13.21
C GLN A 335 -10.39 -14.83 -14.53
N ALA A 336 -11.45 -14.02 -14.53
CA ALA A 336 -11.84 -13.23 -15.69
C ALA A 336 -10.71 -12.29 -16.15
N LEU A 337 -10.09 -11.55 -15.22
CA LEU A 337 -8.94 -10.69 -15.52
C LEU A 337 -7.76 -11.48 -16.10
N LEU A 338 -7.46 -12.66 -15.56
CA LEU A 338 -6.39 -13.52 -16.09
C LEU A 338 -6.68 -13.95 -17.53
N ASN A 339 -7.92 -14.39 -17.80
CA ASN A 339 -8.33 -14.82 -19.14
C ASN A 339 -8.21 -13.66 -20.14
N ASP A 340 -8.69 -12.47 -19.78
CA ASP A 340 -8.61 -11.28 -20.62
C ASP A 340 -7.14 -10.88 -20.90
N TYR A 341 -6.27 -10.94 -19.88
CA TYR A 341 -4.86 -10.60 -20.02
C TYR A 341 -4.10 -11.58 -20.94
N HIS A 342 -4.40 -12.89 -20.84
CA HIS A 342 -3.75 -13.92 -21.65
C HIS A 342 -4.37 -14.10 -23.05
N ALA A 343 -5.60 -13.61 -23.28
CA ALA A 343 -6.26 -13.68 -24.58
C ALA A 343 -5.69 -12.69 -25.61
N VAL A 344 -5.01 -11.63 -25.18
CA VAL A 344 -4.35 -10.67 -26.07
C VAL A 344 -3.12 -11.36 -26.68
N PRO A 345 -3.05 -11.59 -28.00
CA PRO A 345 -1.88 -12.23 -28.61
C PRO A 345 -0.64 -11.38 -28.33
N THR A 346 0.37 -11.96 -27.68
CA THR A 346 1.74 -11.42 -27.70
C THR A 346 2.21 -11.47 -29.15
N ASN A 347 1.89 -10.44 -29.92
CA ASN A 347 2.12 -10.44 -31.36
C ASN A 347 3.62 -10.64 -31.67
N LYS A 348 3.85 -11.71 -32.42
CA LYS A 348 5.00 -12.02 -33.28
C LYS A 348 5.89 -10.80 -33.52
N ILE A 349 7.11 -10.86 -32.99
CA ILE A 349 8.25 -10.17 -33.58
C ILE A 349 8.39 -10.76 -34.98
N ALA A 350 7.98 -10.02 -36.00
CA ALA A 350 8.34 -10.34 -37.37
C ALA A 350 9.84 -10.08 -37.51
N ASP A 351 10.61 -11.15 -37.72
CA ASP A 351 11.99 -11.02 -38.20
C ASP A 351 11.94 -10.31 -39.57
N PRO A 352 12.70 -9.22 -39.77
CA PRO A 352 12.88 -8.67 -41.10
C PRO A 352 13.73 -9.66 -41.92
N ALA A 353 13.19 -10.04 -43.08
CA ALA A 353 13.85 -10.87 -44.09
C ALA A 353 15.05 -10.16 -44.74
#